data_AF-A0A258S6V1-F1
#
_entry.id   AF-A0A258S6V1-F1
#
_cell.length_a   1.000
_cell.length_b   1.000
_cell.length_c   1.000
_cell.angle_alpha   90.00
_cell.angle_beta   90.00
_cell.angle_gamma   90.00
#
_symmetry.space_group_name_H-M   'P 1'
#
loop_
_entity.id
_entity.type
_entity.pdbx_description
1 polymer ?
#
loop_
_entity_poly.entity_id
_entity_poly.type
_entity_poly.pdbx_seq_one_letter_code
_entity_poly.pdbx_strand_id
1 'polypeptide(L)'
;MWRIEFTSSEFLPLLPEDCQGNPGVYGFELAWWLAQALAQQGIVTSYPLGEDWGWLIEYFDPSESEVTIGCASMAEEGEGYRQQAIQWSIFIQPHTSLKQRLKGVTHEALLQRLGQAILSALRGKGIVATERAA
;
A
#
# COMPACT_ATOMS: atom_id res chain seq x y z
N MET A 1 10.64 -0.84 8.34
CA MET A 1 9.57 -0.87 7.29
C MET A 1 8.32 -1.41 7.97
N TRP A 2 7.12 -0.90 7.69
CA TRP A 2 5.88 -1.46 8.26
C TRP A 2 5.15 -2.27 7.18
N ARG A 3 4.78 -3.52 7.48
CA ARG A 3 4.00 -4.37 6.57
C ARG A 3 2.67 -4.79 7.18
N ILE A 4 1.62 -4.78 6.37
CA ILE A 4 0.25 -5.17 6.71
C ILE A 4 -0.19 -6.22 5.69
N GLU A 5 -0.55 -7.41 6.16
CA GLU A 5 -0.96 -8.54 5.31
C GLU A 5 -2.40 -8.93 5.63
N PHE A 6 -3.17 -9.25 4.59
CA PHE A 6 -4.56 -9.69 4.73
C PHE A 6 -4.97 -10.55 3.52
N THR A 7 -6.11 -11.24 3.66
CA THR A 7 -6.72 -12.01 2.58
C THR A 7 -8.08 -11.42 2.25
N SER A 8 -8.37 -11.15 0.98
CA SER A 8 -9.62 -10.51 0.58
C SER A 8 -9.95 -10.76 -0.89
N SER A 9 -11.24 -10.88 -1.20
CA SER A 9 -11.82 -10.89 -2.56
C SER A 9 -12.35 -9.53 -2.99
N GLU A 10 -12.22 -8.50 -2.13
CA GLU A 10 -12.79 -7.17 -2.34
C GLU A 10 -12.04 -6.34 -3.40
N PHE A 11 -10.83 -6.76 -3.74
CA PHE A 11 -9.98 -6.09 -4.71
C PHE A 11 -9.74 -7.04 -5.88
N LEU A 12 -9.99 -6.55 -7.08
CA LEU A 12 -9.90 -7.25 -8.34
C LEU A 12 -8.98 -6.48 -9.28
N PRO A 13 -8.32 -7.18 -10.22
CA PRO A 13 -7.58 -6.50 -11.26
C PRO A 13 -8.54 -5.69 -12.14
N LEU A 14 -8.27 -4.39 -12.28
CA LEU A 14 -9.02 -3.52 -13.19
C LEU A 14 -8.53 -3.64 -14.64
N LEU A 15 -7.23 -3.85 -14.81
CA LEU A 15 -6.58 -3.98 -16.11
C LEU A 15 -6.43 -5.46 -16.49
N PRO A 16 -6.41 -5.81 -17.80
CA PRO A 16 -6.05 -7.15 -18.27
C PRO A 16 -4.65 -7.58 -17.81
N GLU A 17 -4.37 -8.90 -17.84
CA GLU A 17 -3.10 -9.47 -17.37
C GLU A 17 -1.90 -8.88 -18.13
N ASP A 18 -1.99 -8.76 -19.46
CA ASP A 18 -0.94 -8.18 -20.31
C ASP A 18 -0.65 -6.69 -20.02
N CYS A 19 -1.48 -6.04 -19.22
CA CYS A 19 -1.30 -4.65 -18.79
C CYS A 19 -0.74 -4.53 -17.36
N GLN A 20 -0.59 -5.64 -16.64
CA GLN A 20 0.11 -5.66 -15.35
C GLN A 20 1.63 -5.58 -15.58
N GLY A 21 2.36 -5.06 -14.59
CA GLY A 21 3.83 -4.97 -14.67
C GLY A 21 4.49 -6.36 -14.78
N ASN A 22 3.86 -7.39 -14.21
CA ASN A 22 4.22 -8.79 -14.31
C ASN A 22 2.98 -9.69 -14.09
N PRO A 23 3.00 -10.96 -14.54
CA PRO A 23 1.92 -11.91 -14.28
C PRO A 23 1.63 -12.07 -12.78
N GLY A 24 0.35 -12.04 -12.39
CA GLY A 24 -0.08 -12.20 -10.99
C GLY A 24 0.16 -10.97 -10.10
N VAL A 25 0.70 -9.89 -10.68
CA VAL A 25 1.02 -8.64 -9.97
C VAL A 25 -0.14 -7.64 -10.13
N TYR A 26 -1.06 -7.70 -9.19
CA TYR A 26 -2.22 -6.83 -9.09
C TYR A 26 -2.01 -5.80 -7.97
N GLY A 27 -2.90 -4.83 -7.89
CA GLY A 27 -2.85 -3.84 -6.80
C GLY A 27 -3.50 -2.51 -7.12
N PHE A 28 -3.83 -2.23 -8.38
CA PHE A 28 -4.41 -0.94 -8.77
C PHE A 28 -5.65 -0.59 -7.95
N GLU A 29 -6.63 -1.50 -7.86
CA GLU A 29 -7.87 -1.22 -7.13
C GLU A 29 -7.62 -1.03 -5.63
N LEU A 30 -6.72 -1.83 -5.04
CA LEU A 30 -6.30 -1.66 -3.65
C LEU A 30 -5.66 -0.29 -3.42
N ALA A 31 -4.71 0.11 -4.26
CA ALA A 31 -4.03 1.40 -4.18
C ALA A 31 -5.00 2.58 -4.38
N TRP A 32 -5.91 2.47 -5.36
CA TRP A 32 -6.93 3.46 -5.67
C TRP A 32 -7.94 3.64 -4.54
N TRP A 33 -8.43 2.53 -3.99
CA TRP A 33 -9.32 2.55 -2.83
C TRP A 33 -8.61 3.13 -1.60
N LEU A 34 -7.36 2.71 -1.37
CA LEU A 34 -6.60 3.15 -0.20
C LEU A 34 -6.31 4.65 -0.24
N ALA A 35 -5.96 5.20 -1.40
CA ALA A 35 -5.77 6.65 -1.58
C ALA A 35 -7.02 7.45 -1.14
N GLN A 36 -8.21 6.98 -1.53
CA GLN A 36 -9.47 7.61 -1.15
C GLN A 36 -9.77 7.45 0.35
N ALA A 37 -9.55 6.26 0.90
CA ALA A 37 -9.78 5.98 2.32
C ALA A 37 -8.83 6.78 3.24
N LEU A 38 -7.59 7.00 2.80
CA LEU A 38 -6.62 7.86 3.48
C LEU A 38 -6.98 9.34 3.33
N ALA A 39 -7.44 9.78 2.16
CA ALA A 39 -7.87 11.16 1.94
C ALA A 39 -9.05 11.55 2.84
N GLN A 40 -9.99 10.62 3.09
CA GLN A 40 -11.08 10.81 4.06
C GLN A 40 -10.59 11.01 5.51
N GLN A 41 -9.37 10.58 5.81
CA GLN A 41 -8.68 10.79 7.09
C GLN A 41 -7.72 12.00 7.06
N GLY A 42 -7.74 12.80 5.99
CA GLY A 42 -6.85 13.95 5.81
C GLY A 42 -5.43 13.61 5.35
N ILE A 43 -5.19 12.37 4.90
CA ILE A 43 -3.90 11.90 4.37
C ILE A 43 -4.01 11.82 2.85
N VAL A 44 -3.58 12.88 2.17
CA VAL A 44 -3.61 12.93 0.70
C VAL A 44 -2.35 12.30 0.13
N THR A 45 -2.53 11.34 -0.79
CA THR A 45 -1.45 10.65 -1.51
C THR A 45 -1.48 10.97 -3.00
N SER A 46 -0.45 10.55 -3.74
CA SER A 46 -0.46 10.56 -5.20
C SER A 46 -1.50 9.61 -5.80
N TYR A 47 -1.70 9.71 -7.11
CA TYR A 47 -2.44 8.73 -7.90
C TYR A 47 -1.68 7.40 -7.95
N PRO A 48 -2.36 6.23 -8.04
CA PRO A 48 -1.68 4.94 -8.14
C PRO A 48 -0.68 4.87 -9.30
N LEU A 49 0.55 4.47 -8.98
CA LEU A 49 1.65 4.25 -9.92
C LEU A 49 1.91 2.74 -10.01
N GLY A 50 2.04 2.23 -11.23
CA GLY A 50 2.28 0.81 -11.48
C GLY A 50 3.77 0.48 -11.44
N GLU A 51 4.08 -0.66 -10.83
CA GLU A 51 5.44 -1.19 -10.66
C GLU A 51 5.47 -2.66 -11.10
N ASP A 52 6.66 -3.23 -11.25
CA ASP A 52 6.86 -4.64 -11.61
C ASP A 52 6.47 -5.63 -10.49
N TRP A 53 6.30 -5.15 -9.26
CA TRP A 53 5.89 -5.93 -8.09
C TRP A 53 4.50 -5.57 -7.53
N GLY A 54 3.84 -4.55 -8.06
CA GLY A 54 2.50 -4.16 -7.62
C GLY A 54 2.14 -2.75 -8.03
N TRP A 55 1.44 -2.06 -7.15
CA TRP A 55 1.08 -0.66 -7.32
C TRP A 55 1.46 0.13 -6.08
N LEU A 56 1.69 1.43 -6.22
CA LEU A 56 2.01 2.29 -5.08
C LEU A 56 1.28 3.62 -5.13
N ILE A 57 1.16 4.23 -3.96
CA ILE A 57 0.80 5.63 -3.79
C ILE A 57 1.87 6.30 -2.91
N GLU A 58 2.19 7.54 -3.22
CA GLU A 58 3.22 8.31 -2.53
C GLU A 58 2.58 9.28 -1.56
N TYR A 59 3.14 9.37 -0.36
CA TYR A 59 2.76 10.36 0.63
C TYR A 59 3.94 11.30 0.89
N PHE A 60 3.69 12.61 0.79
CA PHE A 60 4.65 13.64 1.12
C PHE A 60 4.30 14.26 2.46
N ASP A 61 5.10 13.93 3.48
CA ASP A 61 4.94 14.53 4.80
C ASP A 61 5.43 16.00 4.77
N PRO A 62 4.72 16.92 5.46
CA PRO A 62 5.16 18.31 5.59
C PRO A 62 6.60 18.50 6.11
N SER A 63 7.17 17.51 6.79
CA SER A 63 8.56 17.51 7.25
C SER A 63 9.58 17.05 6.19
N GLU A 64 9.27 17.22 4.90
CA GLU A 64 10.10 16.83 3.75
C GLU A 64 10.43 15.32 3.71
N SER A 65 9.53 14.47 4.22
CA SER A 65 9.69 13.01 4.14
C SER A 65 8.77 12.44 3.08
N GLU A 66 9.35 11.77 2.09
CA GLU A 66 8.62 11.05 1.07
C GLU A 66 8.41 9.61 1.54
N VAL A 67 7.21 9.06 1.35
CA VAL A 67 6.86 7.71 1.79
C VAL A 67 6.17 6.99 0.66
N THR A 68 6.69 5.82 0.30
CA THR A 68 6.00 4.87 -0.57
C THR A 68 5.04 4.02 0.26
N ILE A 69 3.79 3.95 -0.17
CA ILE A 69 2.80 2.98 0.31
C ILE A 69 2.53 2.01 -0.83
N GLY A 70 3.17 0.84 -0.79
CA GLY A 70 3.01 -0.21 -1.80
C GLY A 70 1.82 -1.11 -1.50
N CYS A 71 1.16 -1.58 -2.55
CA CYS A 71 0.00 -2.46 -2.57
C CYS A 71 0.26 -3.58 -3.58
N ALA A 72 0.48 -4.80 -3.08
CA ALA A 72 0.84 -5.95 -3.91
C ALA A 72 -0.04 -7.17 -3.60
N SER A 73 -0.36 -7.95 -4.63
CA SER A 73 -0.92 -9.29 -4.49
C SER A 73 0.17 -10.34 -4.27
N MET A 74 -0.19 -11.41 -3.57
CA MET A 74 0.53 -12.67 -3.53
C MET A 74 -0.36 -13.70 -4.24
N ALA A 75 -0.29 -13.68 -5.57
CA ALA A 75 -1.17 -14.44 -6.44
C ALA A 75 -0.40 -14.93 -7.67
N GLU A 76 -0.86 -16.04 -8.22
CA GLU A 76 -0.40 -16.53 -9.52
C GLU A 76 -1.15 -15.81 -10.67
N GLU A 77 -0.63 -15.94 -11.89
CA GLU A 77 -1.26 -15.43 -13.10
C GLU A 77 -2.73 -15.89 -13.21
N GLY A 78 -3.62 -14.95 -13.51
CA GLY A 78 -5.04 -15.20 -13.65
C GLY A 78 -5.81 -15.38 -12.34
N GLU A 79 -5.18 -15.53 -11.16
CA GLU A 79 -5.90 -15.80 -9.90
C GLU A 79 -6.79 -14.62 -9.48
N GLY A 80 -6.32 -13.38 -9.67
CA GLY A 80 -7.05 -12.17 -9.28
C GLY A 80 -8.39 -12.00 -9.99
N TYR A 81 -8.55 -12.57 -11.19
CA TYR A 81 -9.79 -12.47 -11.98
C TYR A 81 -10.86 -13.49 -11.58
N ARG A 82 -10.52 -14.46 -10.72
CA ARG A 82 -11.43 -15.55 -10.34
C ARG A 82 -12.46 -15.15 -9.28
N GLN A 83 -12.42 -13.89 -8.81
CA GLN A 83 -13.27 -13.38 -7.72
C GLN A 83 -13.17 -14.22 -6.44
N GLN A 84 -11.98 -14.77 -6.18
CA GLN A 84 -11.65 -15.49 -4.96
C GLN A 84 -10.76 -14.64 -4.08
N ALA A 85 -10.75 -14.93 -2.78
CA ALA A 85 -9.89 -14.21 -1.88
C ALA A 85 -8.43 -14.61 -2.12
N ILE A 86 -7.59 -13.62 -2.44
CA ILE A 86 -6.14 -13.79 -2.55
C ILE A 86 -5.46 -13.04 -1.42
N GLN A 87 -4.16 -13.32 -1.22
CA GLN A 87 -3.37 -12.63 -0.21
C GLN A 87 -2.85 -11.30 -0.76
N TRP A 88 -2.90 -10.28 0.09
CA TRP A 88 -2.47 -8.92 -0.19
C TRP A 88 -1.44 -8.47 0.84
N SER A 89 -0.53 -7.61 0.40
CA SER A 89 0.47 -6.97 1.23
C SER A 89 0.50 -5.47 0.97
N ILE A 90 0.33 -4.70 2.03
CA ILE A 90 0.60 -3.26 2.04
C ILE A 90 1.91 -3.04 2.80
N PHE A 91 2.83 -2.27 2.23
CA PHE A 91 4.03 -1.85 2.95
C PHE A 91 4.19 -0.34 2.95
N ILE A 92 4.80 0.17 4.01
CA ILE A 92 5.08 1.60 4.20
C ILE A 92 6.58 1.77 4.32
N GLN A 93 7.16 2.50 3.36
CA GLN A 93 8.59 2.70 3.24
C GLN A 93 8.92 4.19 3.11
N PRO A 94 9.38 4.83 4.20
CA PRO A 94 9.92 6.18 4.15
C PRO A 94 11.24 6.22 3.39
N HIS A 95 11.40 7.23 2.55
CA HIS A 95 12.66 7.57 1.90
C HIS A 95 13.41 8.56 2.79
N THR A 96 14.67 8.24 3.09
CA THR A 96 15.51 9.08 3.95
C THR A 96 16.66 9.63 3.12
N SER A 97 16.66 10.94 2.91
CA SER A 97 17.75 11.66 2.25
C SER A 97 19.04 11.61 3.07
N LEU A 98 20.19 11.85 2.43
CA LEU A 98 21.48 11.94 3.11
C LEU A 98 21.49 13.01 4.22
N LYS A 99 20.84 14.16 3.97
CA LYS A 99 20.70 15.25 4.95
C LYS A 99 19.92 14.80 6.19
N GLN A 100 18.84 14.03 6.02
CA GLN A 100 18.05 13.48 7.11
C GLN A 100 18.83 12.41 7.90
N ARG A 101 19.61 11.57 7.22
CA ARG A 101 20.50 10.59 7.87
C ARG A 101 21.53 11.26 8.77
N LEU A 102 22.18 12.32 8.28
CA LEU A 102 23.16 13.09 9.07
C LEU A 102 22.53 13.78 10.29
N LYS A 103 21.25 14.11 10.23
CA LYS A 103 20.49 14.71 11.34
C LYS A 103 19.87 13.67 12.29
N GLY A 104 20.06 12.37 12.05
CA GLY A 104 19.47 11.31 12.85
C GLY A 104 17.94 11.28 12.82
N VAL A 105 17.32 11.71 11.71
CA VAL A 105 15.86 11.71 11.59
C VAL A 105 15.32 10.27 11.62
N THR A 106 14.33 10.04 12.47
CA THR A 106 13.61 8.77 12.59
C THR A 106 12.18 8.91 12.08
N HIS A 107 11.65 7.84 11.46
CA HIS A 107 10.30 7.83 10.88
C HIS A 107 9.28 7.05 11.70
N GLU A 108 9.56 6.73 12.96
CA GLU A 108 8.72 5.86 13.79
C GLU A 108 7.29 6.40 13.96
N ALA A 109 7.16 7.68 14.35
CA ALA A 109 5.84 8.32 14.50
C ALA A 109 5.07 8.41 13.16
N LEU A 110 5.79 8.64 12.05
CA LEU A 110 5.21 8.69 10.71
C LEU A 110 4.69 7.30 10.29
N LEU A 111 5.52 6.27 10.45
CA LEU A 111 5.15 4.88 10.20
C LEU A 111 3.95 4.44 11.05
N GLN A 112 3.94 4.80 12.33
CA GLN A 112 2.83 4.49 13.23
C GLN A 112 1.54 5.20 12.81
N ARG A 113 1.61 6.49 12.47
CA ARG A 113 0.45 7.26 12.00
C ARG A 113 -0.15 6.67 10.73
N LEU A 114 0.68 6.39 9.72
CA LEU A 114 0.23 5.82 8.46
C LEU A 114 -0.27 4.38 8.64
N GLY A 115 0.45 3.55 9.38
CA GLY A 115 0.06 2.16 9.67
C GLY A 115 -1.31 2.09 10.34
N GLN A 116 -1.53 2.91 11.37
CA GLN A 116 -2.83 2.94 12.06
C GLN A 116 -3.96 3.47 11.17
N ALA A 117 -3.70 4.47 10.31
CA ALA A 117 -4.70 4.97 9.36
C ALA A 117 -5.12 3.88 8.34
N ILE A 118 -4.15 3.10 7.84
CA ILE A 118 -4.40 1.99 6.92
C ILE A 118 -5.18 0.86 7.62
N LEU A 119 -4.76 0.47 8.82
CA LEU A 119 -5.48 -0.55 9.61
C LEU A 119 -6.90 -0.13 9.95
N SER A 120 -7.11 1.14 10.29
CA SER A 120 -8.43 1.72 10.52
C SER A 120 -9.30 1.65 9.27
N ALA A 121 -8.76 2.01 8.09
CA ALA A 121 -9.45 1.92 6.81
C ALA A 121 -9.84 0.48 6.45
N LEU A 122 -8.91 -0.48 6.60
CA LEU A 122 -9.17 -1.90 6.36
C LEU A 122 -10.28 -2.43 7.29
N ARG A 123 -10.19 -2.10 8.59
CA ARG A 123 -11.22 -2.47 9.58
C ARG A 123 -12.58 -1.87 9.23
N GLY A 124 -12.63 -0.62 8.78
CA GLY A 124 -13.86 0.04 8.33
C GLY A 124 -14.51 -0.66 7.12
N LYS A 125 -13.70 -1.29 6.26
CA LYS A 125 -14.17 -2.14 5.15
C LYS A 125 -14.49 -3.58 5.57
N GLY A 126 -14.31 -3.94 6.84
CA GLY A 126 -14.55 -5.30 7.36
C GLY A 126 -13.40 -6.27 7.09
N ILE A 127 -12.23 -5.79 6.69
CA ILE A 127 -11.05 -6.61 6.39
C ILE A 127 -10.22 -6.79 7.66
N VAL A 128 -9.94 -8.05 8.00
CA VAL A 128 -9.04 -8.41 9.10
C VAL A 128 -7.63 -8.51 8.57
N ALA A 129 -6.72 -7.70 9.12
CA ALA A 129 -5.33 -7.64 8.71
C ALA A 129 -4.39 -7.95 9.88
N THR A 130 -3.20 -8.45 9.55
CA THR A 130 -2.10 -8.68 10.47
C THR A 130 -0.96 -7.71 10.17
N GLU A 131 -0.30 -7.20 11.21
CA GLU A 131 0.84 -6.30 11.08
C GLU A 131 2.15 -7.00 11.41
N ARG A 132 3.21 -6.64 10.69
CA ARG A 132 4.59 -7.00 11.01
C ARG A 132 5.45 -5.74 10.95
N ALA A 133 6.04 -5.38 12.09
CA ALA A 133 7.11 -4.40 12.14
C ALA A 133 8.41 -5.09 11.72
N ALA A 134 9.11 -4.52 10.74
CA ALA A 134 10.45 -4.93 10.30
C ALA A 134 11.48 -3.88 10.68
#